data_AF-A0A1I2F3Q9-F1
#
_entry.id   AF-A0A1I2F3Q9-F1
#
_cell.length_a   1.000
_cell.length_b   1.000
_cell.length_c   1.000
_cell.angle_alpha   90.00
_cell.angle_beta   90.00
_cell.angle_gamma   90.00
#
_symmetry.space_group_name_H-M   'P 1'
#
loop_
_entity.id
_entity.type
_entity.pdbx_description
1 polymer ?
#
loop_
_entity_poly.entity_id
_entity_poly.type
_entity_poly.pdbx_seq_one_letter_code
_entity_poly.pdbx_strand_id
1 'polypeptide(L)'
;MEAAQSDIQEVKHLKKKQLVQYNLVMLLLFVLFGYFAEDIKPSLLIGACCVLVWVIVAIMVYNLKTGRPIGTKASRRVQEFDRNRLGEKRWKRRKIMEIVFIGVISVIITILFIVKDISTTRLDFPIDTFPFIGAWIGYNIGETIRISNL
;
A
#
# COMPACT_ATOMS: atom_id res chain seq x y z
N MET A 1 17.81 29.42 -3.06
CA MET A 1 18.16 28.19 -2.30
C MET A 1 17.22 27.94 -1.14
N GLU A 2 16.85 28.97 -0.36
CA GLU A 2 15.94 28.83 0.80
C GLU A 2 14.54 28.29 0.45
N ALA A 3 13.92 28.74 -0.64
CA ALA A 3 12.60 28.27 -1.07
C ALA A 3 12.57 26.75 -1.35
N ALA A 4 13.59 26.22 -2.03
CA ALA A 4 13.68 24.79 -2.31
C ALA A 4 13.87 23.95 -1.04
N GLN A 5 14.58 24.50 -0.04
CA GLN A 5 14.81 23.82 1.23
C GLN A 5 13.55 23.82 2.11
N SER A 6 12.77 24.90 2.06
CA SER A 6 11.45 25.00 2.69
C SER A 6 10.47 23.97 2.11
N ASP A 7 10.41 23.85 0.77
CA ASP A 7 9.55 22.86 0.09
C ASP A 7 9.93 21.41 0.48
N ILE A 8 11.22 21.10 0.57
CA ILE A 8 11.69 19.76 0.99
C ILE A 8 11.25 19.45 2.42
N GLN A 9 11.36 20.41 3.35
CA GLN A 9 10.92 20.21 4.73
C GLN A 9 9.41 20.01 4.83
N GLU A 10 8.63 20.77 4.06
CA GLU A 10 7.17 20.61 4.02
C GLU A 10 6.79 19.20 3.51
N VAL A 11 7.42 18.75 2.42
CA VAL A 11 7.19 17.41 1.86
C VAL A 11 7.61 16.31 2.83
N LYS A 12 8.74 16.47 3.54
CA LYS A 12 9.15 15.53 4.61
C LYS A 12 8.09 15.43 5.70
N HIS A 13 7.54 16.56 6.15
CA HIS A 13 6.48 16.56 7.15
C HIS A 13 5.20 15.88 6.64
N LEU A 14 4.79 16.15 5.39
CA LEU A 14 3.64 15.50 4.77
C LEU A 14 3.82 13.97 4.64
N LYS A 15 5.01 13.51 4.23
CA LYS A 15 5.31 12.08 4.13
C LYS A 15 5.32 11.39 5.49
N LYS A 16 5.85 12.03 6.54
CA LYS A 16 5.76 11.52 7.93
C LYS A 16 4.31 11.38 8.38
N LYS A 17 3.47 12.39 8.13
CA LYS A 17 2.04 12.34 8.46
C LYS A 17 1.32 11.21 7.71
N GLN A 18 1.62 11.02 6.42
CA GLN A 18 1.09 9.90 5.64
C GLN A 18 1.54 8.55 6.20
N LEU A 19 2.80 8.40 6.60
CA LEU A 19 3.31 7.16 7.20
C LEU A 19 2.56 6.80 8.49
N VAL A 20 2.31 7.79 9.36
CA VAL A 20 1.48 7.60 10.57
C VAL A 20 0.05 7.17 10.22
N GLN A 21 -0.56 7.80 9.21
CA GLN A 21 -1.90 7.41 8.74
C GLN A 21 -1.92 5.98 8.21
N TYR A 22 -0.93 5.59 7.40
CA TYR A 22 -0.81 4.21 6.91
C TYR A 22 -0.63 3.21 8.04
N ASN A 23 0.19 3.52 9.04
CA ASN A 23 0.37 2.65 10.20
C ASN A 23 -0.93 2.49 11.00
N LEU A 24 -1.70 3.57 11.17
CA LEU A 24 -2.98 3.51 11.86
C LEU A 24 -4.01 2.67 11.09
N VAL A 25 -4.06 2.82 9.76
CA VAL A 25 -4.90 1.97 8.91
C VAL A 25 -4.46 0.51 8.95
N MET A 26 -3.16 0.23 8.89
CA MET A 26 -2.63 -1.14 8.98
C MET A 26 -2.93 -1.79 10.33
N LEU A 27 -2.81 -1.03 11.43
CA LEU A 27 -3.16 -1.50 12.76
C LEU A 27 -4.66 -1.76 12.89
N LEU A 28 -5.49 -0.87 12.37
CA LEU A 28 -6.94 -1.07 12.32
C LEU A 28 -7.30 -2.33 11.53
N LEU A 29 -6.69 -2.52 10.35
CA LEU A 29 -6.87 -3.73 9.57
C LEU A 29 -6.46 -4.95 10.39
N PHE A 30 -5.26 -4.96 10.98
CA PHE A 30 -4.77 -6.07 11.79
C PHE A 30 -5.74 -6.47 12.91
N VAL A 31 -6.28 -5.49 13.65
CA VAL A 31 -7.29 -5.75 14.69
C VAL A 31 -8.58 -6.31 14.10
N LEU A 32 -9.06 -5.77 12.97
CA LEU A 32 -10.26 -6.29 12.29
C LEU A 32 -10.05 -7.72 11.78
N PHE A 33 -8.87 -8.01 11.21
CA PHE A 33 -8.50 -9.37 10.80
C PHE A 33 -8.52 -10.34 11.98
N GLY A 34 -7.95 -9.95 13.11
CA GLY A 34 -7.99 -10.76 14.34
C GLY A 34 -9.41 -10.99 14.84
N TYR A 35 -10.21 -9.93 14.95
CA TYR A 35 -11.60 -10.01 15.40
C TYR A 35 -12.46 -10.89 14.49
N PHE A 36 -12.38 -10.69 13.18
CA PHE A 36 -13.21 -11.44 12.23
C PHE A 36 -12.70 -12.86 11.96
N ALA A 37 -11.46 -13.19 12.31
CA ALA A 37 -10.96 -14.55 12.21
C ALA A 37 -11.67 -15.52 13.19
N GLU A 38 -12.18 -15.02 14.32
CA GLU A 38 -12.86 -15.83 15.33
C GLU A 38 -14.33 -16.11 14.95
N ASP A 39 -15.03 -15.12 14.39
CA ASP A 39 -16.49 -15.17 14.18
C ASP A 39 -16.95 -15.29 12.71
N ILE A 40 -16.12 -14.89 11.73
CA ILE A 40 -16.52 -14.84 10.30
C ILE A 40 -15.82 -15.94 9.49
N LYS A 41 -16.54 -16.47 8.49
CA LYS A 41 -15.97 -17.39 7.48
C LYS A 41 -14.70 -16.75 6.87
N PRO A 42 -13.52 -17.37 7.02
CA PRO A 42 -12.27 -16.78 6.53
C PRO A 42 -12.27 -16.50 5.02
N SER A 43 -13.06 -17.24 4.25
CA SER A 43 -13.26 -17.01 2.82
C SER A 43 -13.87 -15.65 2.49
N LEU A 44 -14.81 -15.14 3.30
CA LEU A 44 -15.39 -13.81 3.13
C LEU A 44 -14.34 -12.71 3.34
N LEU A 45 -13.50 -12.90 4.34
CA LEU A 45 -12.46 -11.95 4.72
C LEU A 45 -11.39 -11.86 3.62
N ILE A 46 -10.85 -13.01 3.20
CA ILE A 46 -9.84 -13.07 2.12
C ILE A 46 -10.43 -12.56 0.80
N GLY A 47 -11.70 -12.89 0.50
CA GLY A 47 -12.41 -12.37 -0.67
C GLY A 47 -12.53 -10.84 -0.65
N ALA A 48 -12.92 -10.24 0.48
CA ALA A 48 -12.99 -8.79 0.63
C ALA A 48 -11.62 -8.13 0.42
N CYS A 49 -10.55 -8.71 0.96
CA CYS A 49 -9.19 -8.22 0.74
C CYS A 49 -8.76 -8.29 -0.72
N CYS A 50 -9.12 -9.37 -1.44
CA CYS A 50 -8.86 -9.48 -2.86
C CYS A 50 -9.54 -8.35 -3.64
N VAL A 51 -10.82 -8.08 -3.36
CA VAL A 51 -11.57 -6.98 -3.99
C VAL A 51 -10.90 -5.63 -3.70
N LEU A 52 -10.50 -5.35 -2.46
CA LEU A 52 -9.81 -4.12 -2.09
C LEU A 52 -8.49 -3.94 -2.85
N VAL A 53 -7.68 -5.00 -2.96
CA VAL A 53 -6.42 -4.96 -3.73
C VAL A 53 -6.69 -4.67 -5.21
N TRP A 54 -7.71 -5.29 -5.81
CA TRP A 54 -8.10 -5.00 -7.19
C TRP A 54 -8.57 -3.56 -7.40
N VAL A 55 -9.33 -3.00 -6.46
CA VAL A 55 -9.72 -1.58 -6.47
C VAL A 55 -8.49 -0.68 -6.40
N ILE A 56 -7.51 -0.99 -5.54
CA ILE A 56 -6.25 -0.24 -5.45
C ILE A 56 -5.49 -0.28 -6.78
N VAL A 57 -5.33 -1.46 -7.38
CA VAL A 57 -4.67 -1.62 -8.69
C VAL A 57 -5.40 -0.81 -9.76
N ALA A 58 -6.74 -0.84 -9.79
CA ALA A 58 -7.54 -0.08 -10.74
C ALA A 58 -7.34 1.44 -10.57
N ILE A 59 -7.33 1.94 -9.33
CA ILE A 59 -7.04 3.36 -9.03
C ILE A 59 -5.63 3.74 -9.48
N MET A 60 -4.63 2.88 -9.23
CA MET A 60 -3.26 3.15 -9.66
C MET A 60 -3.13 3.20 -11.19
N VAL A 61 -3.77 2.27 -11.91
CA VAL A 61 -3.81 2.26 -13.37
C VAL A 61 -4.52 3.51 -13.90
N TYR A 62 -5.65 3.89 -13.29
CA TYR A 62 -6.37 5.11 -13.64
C TYR A 62 -5.50 6.36 -13.45
N ASN A 63 -4.83 6.49 -12.31
CA ASN A 63 -3.94 7.60 -12.01
C ASN A 63 -2.77 7.68 -13.01
N LEU A 64 -2.21 6.52 -13.39
CA LEU A 64 -1.14 6.44 -14.37
C LEU A 64 -1.60 6.85 -15.78
N LYS A 65 -2.80 6.44 -16.19
CA LYS A 65 -3.37 6.77 -17.51
C LYS A 65 -3.79 8.23 -17.62
N THR A 66 -4.47 8.75 -16.61
CA THR A 66 -5.02 10.12 -16.63
C THR A 66 -4.00 11.18 -16.22
N GLY A 67 -2.93 10.77 -15.53
CA GLY A 67 -1.97 11.70 -14.92
C GLY A 67 -2.56 12.55 -13.80
N ARG A 68 -3.82 12.31 -13.41
CA ARG A 68 -4.53 13.04 -12.36
C ARG A 68 -4.57 12.19 -11.10
N PRO A 69 -3.77 12.52 -10.07
CA PRO A 69 -3.77 11.74 -8.84
C PRO A 69 -5.12 11.84 -8.12
N ILE A 70 -5.83 10.73 -8.00
CA ILE A 70 -6.93 10.57 -7.05
C ILE A 70 -6.32 10.49 -5.65
N GLY A 71 -6.73 11.40 -4.76
CA GLY A 71 -6.24 11.45 -3.39
C GLY A 71 -6.45 12.81 -2.72
N THR A 72 -6.02 12.91 -1.46
CA THR A 72 -6.07 14.16 -0.69
C THR A 72 -5.10 15.20 -1.25
N LYS A 73 -5.33 16.49 -0.96
CA LYS A 73 -4.42 17.58 -1.35
C LYS A 73 -2.96 17.30 -0.97
N ALA A 74 -2.75 16.71 0.22
CA ALA A 74 -1.43 16.29 0.69
C ALA A 74 -0.79 15.20 -0.20
N SER A 75 -1.57 14.20 -0.62
CA SER A 75 -1.07 13.13 -1.50
C SER A 75 -0.70 13.65 -2.89
N ARG A 76 -1.51 14.58 -3.44
CA ARG A 76 -1.21 15.22 -4.72
C ARG A 76 0.09 16.00 -4.68
N ARG A 77 0.28 16.83 -3.65
CA ARG A 77 1.49 17.65 -3.46
C ARG A 77 2.75 16.78 -3.36
N VAL A 78 2.68 15.68 -2.63
CA VAL A 78 3.78 14.71 -2.51
C VAL A 78 4.08 14.04 -3.86
N GLN A 79 3.06 13.64 -4.62
CA GLN A 79 3.26 13.01 -5.93
C GLN A 79 3.84 13.96 -6.97
N GLU A 80 3.40 15.21 -7.00
CA GLU A 80 3.95 16.25 -7.87
C GLU A 80 5.42 16.51 -7.56
N PHE A 81 5.75 16.62 -6.27
CA PHE A 81 7.14 16.78 -5.84
C PHE A 81 8.02 15.59 -6.26
N ASP A 82 7.56 14.35 -6.04
CA ASP A 82 8.30 13.15 -6.45
C ASP A 82 8.44 13.05 -7.98
N ARG A 83 7.42 13.47 -8.75
CA ARG A 83 7.47 13.52 -10.21
C ARG A 83 8.50 14.55 -10.71
N ASN A 84 8.54 15.72 -10.08
CA ASN A 84 9.50 16.78 -10.41
C ASN A 84 10.93 16.38 -10.05
N ARG A 85 11.14 15.76 -8.88
CA ARG A 85 12.48 15.34 -8.41
C ARG A 85 13.06 14.17 -9.21
N LEU A 86 12.26 13.14 -9.50
CA LEU A 86 12.74 11.94 -10.20
C LEU A 86 12.78 12.10 -11.72
N GLY A 87 12.06 13.10 -12.24
CA GLY A 87 11.77 13.25 -13.66
C GLY A 87 10.64 12.31 -14.11
N GLU A 88 9.82 12.80 -15.03
CA GLU A 88 8.57 12.14 -15.45
C GLU A 88 8.79 10.72 -15.98
N LYS A 89 9.82 10.49 -16.82
CA LYS A 89 10.11 9.17 -17.39
C LYS A 89 10.45 8.13 -16.32
N ARG A 90 11.29 8.51 -15.35
CA ARG A 90 11.74 7.60 -14.27
C ARG A 90 10.61 7.37 -13.26
N TRP A 91 9.85 8.41 -12.94
CA TRP A 91 8.65 8.31 -12.10
C TRP A 91 7.62 7.35 -12.71
N LYS A 92 7.31 7.49 -14.01
CA LYS A 92 6.37 6.64 -14.72
C LYS A 92 6.81 5.17 -14.73
N ARG A 93 8.09 4.89 -15.01
CA ARG A 93 8.65 3.53 -14.97
C ARG A 93 8.51 2.89 -13.59
N ARG A 94 8.83 3.63 -12.52
CA ARG A 94 8.66 3.12 -11.14
C ARG A 94 7.20 2.80 -10.83
N LYS A 95 6.26 3.66 -11.23
CA LYS A 95 4.83 3.43 -11.02
C LYS A 95 4.30 2.23 -11.81
N ILE A 96 4.77 2.03 -13.04
CA ILE A 96 4.45 0.83 -13.82
C ILE A 96 4.95 -0.43 -13.11
N MET A 97 6.20 -0.45 -12.64
CA MET A 97 6.74 -1.62 -11.92
C MET A 97 5.93 -1.92 -10.65
N GLU A 98 5.53 -0.90 -9.90
CA GLU A 98 4.70 -1.04 -8.70
C GLU A 98 3.33 -1.65 -9.04
N ILE A 99 2.65 -1.15 -10.08
CA ILE A 99 1.36 -1.67 -10.54
C ILE A 99 1.49 -3.12 -11.01
N VAL A 100 2.52 -3.43 -11.81
CA VAL A 100 2.75 -4.78 -12.34
C VAL A 100 3.03 -5.75 -11.20
N PHE A 101 3.89 -5.38 -10.25
CA PHE A 101 4.24 -6.23 -9.11
C PHE A 101 3.02 -6.54 -8.25
N ILE A 102 2.24 -5.52 -7.87
CA ILE A 102 1.01 -5.69 -7.08
C ILE A 102 -0.03 -6.49 -7.87
N GLY A 103 -0.18 -6.21 -9.17
CA GLY A 103 -1.11 -6.91 -10.04
C GLY A 103 -0.80 -8.40 -10.18
N VAL A 104 0.46 -8.77 -10.39
CA VAL A 104 0.89 -10.18 -10.48
C VAL A 104 0.61 -10.91 -9.16
N ILE A 105 0.98 -10.30 -8.03
CA ILE A 105 0.71 -10.89 -6.70
C ILE A 105 -0.80 -11.06 -6.48
N SER A 106 -1.60 -10.05 -6.82
CA SER A 106 -3.05 -10.07 -6.68
C SER A 106 -3.69 -11.19 -7.52
N VAL A 107 -3.24 -11.38 -8.77
CA VAL A 107 -3.71 -12.47 -9.64
C VAL A 107 -3.38 -13.83 -9.04
N ILE A 108 -2.15 -14.04 -8.57
CA ILE A 108 -1.74 -15.30 -7.94
C ILE A 108 -2.61 -15.61 -6.72
N ILE A 109 -2.80 -14.64 -5.83
CA ILE A 109 -3.64 -14.79 -4.63
C ILE A 109 -5.09 -15.10 -5.04
N THR A 110 -5.64 -14.42 -6.05
CA THR A 110 -7.01 -14.63 -6.51
C THR A 110 -7.21 -16.04 -7.08
N ILE A 111 -6.26 -16.53 -7.89
CA ILE A 111 -6.30 -17.89 -8.44
C ILE A 111 -6.24 -18.92 -7.32
N LEU A 112 -5.30 -18.76 -6.38
CA LEU A 112 -5.19 -19.66 -5.23
C LEU A 112 -6.46 -19.65 -4.38
N PHE A 113 -7.10 -18.49 -4.22
CA PHE A 113 -8.35 -18.35 -3.49
C PHE A 113 -9.53 -19.05 -4.17
N ILE A 114 -9.62 -19.01 -5.51
CA ILE A 114 -10.70 -19.68 -6.26
C ILE A 114 -10.48 -21.20 -6.31
N VAL A 115 -9.23 -21.63 -6.50
CA VAL A 115 -8.90 -23.05 -6.70
C VAL A 115 -8.86 -23.82 -5.39
N LYS A 116 -8.36 -23.21 -4.30
CA LYS A 116 -8.40 -23.84 -2.99
C LYS A 116 -9.76 -23.56 -2.36
N ASP A 117 -10.51 -24.61 -2.04
CA ASP A 117 -11.69 -24.48 -1.20
C ASP A 117 -11.26 -24.12 0.22
N ILE A 118 -11.08 -22.82 0.46
CA ILE A 118 -10.61 -22.29 1.74
C ILE A 118 -11.67 -22.49 2.85
N SER A 119 -12.86 -23.01 2.54
CA SER A 119 -13.90 -23.29 3.55
C SER A 119 -13.50 -24.36 4.57
N THR A 120 -12.50 -25.20 4.29
CA THR A 120 -12.09 -26.30 5.20
C THR A 120 -10.81 -26.03 5.97
N THR A 121 -10.09 -24.93 5.69
CA THR A 121 -8.82 -24.65 6.36
C THR A 121 -9.09 -23.75 7.56
N ARG A 122 -9.05 -24.31 8.78
CA ARG A 122 -8.94 -23.47 9.98
C ARG A 122 -7.67 -22.64 9.85
N LEU A 123 -7.82 -21.33 9.87
CA LEU A 123 -6.73 -20.39 10.08
C LEU A 123 -6.35 -20.49 11.56
N ASP A 124 -5.60 -21.54 11.92
CA ASP A 124 -5.06 -21.69 13.27
C ASP A 124 -3.96 -20.63 13.48
N PHE A 125 -4.38 -19.41 13.83
CA PHE A 125 -3.53 -18.31 14.24
C PHE A 125 -2.83 -18.71 15.56
N PRO A 126 -1.49 -18.88 15.56
CA PRO A 126 -0.60 -17.74 15.78
C PRO A 126 0.73 -17.76 14.99
N ILE A 127 0.88 -18.61 13.96
CA ILE A 127 2.15 -18.78 13.23
C ILE A 127 2.28 -17.82 12.00
N ASP A 128 1.16 -17.25 11.52
CA ASP A 128 1.09 -16.48 10.26
C ASP A 128 1.16 -14.94 10.42
N THR A 129 1.35 -14.41 11.62
CA THR A 129 1.54 -12.95 11.84
C THR A 129 2.92 -12.46 11.48
N PHE A 130 3.92 -13.34 11.45
CA PHE A 130 5.32 -13.00 11.15
C PHE A 130 5.52 -12.37 9.77
N PRO A 131 4.96 -12.92 8.67
CA PRO A 131 5.04 -12.30 7.35
C PRO A 131 4.40 -10.90 7.31
N PHE A 132 3.27 -10.71 8.00
CA PHE A 132 2.59 -9.41 8.05
C PHE A 132 3.39 -8.36 8.84
N ILE A 133 3.86 -8.73 10.03
CA ILE A 133 4.68 -7.87 10.90
C ILE A 133 6.00 -7.54 10.19
N GLY A 134 6.64 -8.53 9.56
CA GLY A 134 7.88 -8.35 8.81
C GLY A 134 7.71 -7.39 7.63
N ALA A 135 6.67 -7.58 6.82
CA ALA A 135 6.36 -6.67 5.72
C ALA A 135 6.04 -5.25 6.21
N TRP A 136 5.32 -5.12 7.33
CA TRP A 136 4.98 -3.83 7.92
C TRP A 136 6.21 -3.10 8.48
N ILE A 137 7.09 -3.78 9.21
CA ILE A 137 8.36 -3.23 9.70
C ILE A 137 9.25 -2.82 8.53
N GLY A 138 9.42 -3.71 7.53
CA GLY A 138 10.23 -3.44 6.35
C GLY A 138 9.75 -2.21 5.57
N TYR A 139 8.43 -2.06 5.39
CA TYR A 139 7.83 -0.88 4.78
C TYR A 139 8.14 0.40 5.57
N ASN A 140 7.98 0.37 6.90
CA ASN A 140 8.25 1.51 7.77
C ASN A 140 9.73 1.96 7.72
N ILE A 141 10.66 1.01 7.78
CA ILE A 141 12.09 1.28 7.68
C ILE A 141 12.40 1.88 6.31
N GLY A 142 11.91 1.27 5.23
CA GLY A 142 12.14 1.74 3.87
C GLY A 142 11.63 3.16 3.61
N GLU A 143 10.42 3.49 4.08
CA GLU A 143 9.86 4.84 3.95
C GLU A 143 10.59 5.84 4.84
N THR A 144 11.00 5.46 6.06
CA THR A 144 11.79 6.35 6.93
C THR A 144 13.13 6.71 6.30
N ILE A 145 13.83 5.73 5.72
CA ILE A 145 15.10 5.96 5.01
C ILE A 145 14.89 6.88 3.79
N ARG A 146 13.81 6.65 3.02
CA ARG A 146 13.46 7.51 1.86
C ARG A 146 13.16 8.96 2.27
N ILE A 147 12.48 9.15 3.39
CA ILE A 147 12.18 10.49 3.94
C ILE A 147 13.46 11.15 4.47
N SER A 148 14.37 10.39 5.07
CA SER A 148 15.67 10.90 5.51
C SER A 148 16.51 11.39 4.34
N ASN A 149 16.59 10.58 3.28
CA ASN A 149 17.38 10.82 2.05
C ASN A 149 16.72 11.81 1.05
N LEU A 150 15.66 12.50 1.46
CA LEU A 150 15.03 13.60 0.71
C LEU A 150 15.84 14.88 0.83
#